data_AF-A0A2E4W8P5-F1
#
_entry.id   AF-A0A2E4W8P5-F1
#
_cell.length_a   1.000
_cell.length_b   1.000
_cell.length_c   1.000
_cell.angle_alpha   90.00
_cell.angle_beta   90.00
_cell.angle_gamma   90.00
#
_symmetry.space_group_name_H-M   'P 1'
#
loop_
_entity.id
_entity.type
_entity.pdbx_description
1 polymer ?
#
loop_
_entity_poly.entity_id
_entity_poly.type
_entity_poly.pdbx_seq_one_letter_code
_entity_poly.pdbx_strand_id
1 'polypeptide(L)'
;MREMTVQVWKIDDEDIPDDVKERAIENIRNNKSDDHWYAEDEGMTGVECLMGFPKYWNIGYTQGGNYIQFEFEDIKNGGMYIVSESVRQWLDIPSSTWNKFDTEIVNYENCNTTIRFMCDGENLLEIAGNTILPDRRWNLKPFIETEFSEEGENRIYYWDIEIMRKAKEKFDDTMDKALDNLVKSYEYSISDECCIEDAIANEWEFDNSGNFA
;
A
#
# COMPACT_ATOMS: atom_id res chain seq x y z
N MET A 1 50.12 21.15 -28.05
CA MET A 1 48.85 20.65 -27.47
C MET A 1 48.33 21.76 -26.57
N ARG A 2 47.13 22.29 -26.81
CA ARG A 2 46.46 23.12 -25.82
C ARG A 2 45.85 22.16 -24.81
N GLU A 3 46.26 22.25 -23.55
CA GLU A 3 45.54 21.62 -22.45
C GLU A 3 44.15 22.26 -22.42
N MET A 4 43.11 21.48 -22.74
CA MET A 4 41.73 21.89 -22.47
C MET A 4 41.51 21.65 -20.99
N THR A 5 41.49 22.72 -20.20
CA THR A 5 41.05 22.65 -18.81
C THR A 5 39.56 22.35 -18.83
N VAL A 6 39.18 21.13 -18.46
CA VAL A 6 37.77 20.78 -18.22
C VAL A 6 37.39 21.44 -16.90
N GLN A 7 36.40 22.32 -16.93
CA GLN A 7 35.81 22.85 -15.71
C GLN A 7 34.88 21.79 -15.13
N VAL A 8 34.89 21.69 -13.80
CA VAL A 8 34.12 20.73 -13.03
C VAL A 8 33.29 21.52 -12.04
N TRP A 9 32.02 21.13 -11.89
CA TRP A 9 31.02 21.82 -11.10
C TRP A 9 30.37 20.86 -10.10
N LYS A 10 30.06 21.35 -8.92
CA LYS A 10 29.10 20.72 -8.00
C LYS A 10 27.70 21.22 -8.30
N ILE A 11 26.69 20.40 -8.01
CA ILE A 11 25.28 20.73 -8.35
C ILE A 11 24.74 21.95 -7.57
N ASP A 12 25.36 22.25 -6.43
CA ASP A 12 25.04 23.35 -5.51
C ASP A 12 25.99 24.56 -5.63
N ASP A 13 26.92 24.55 -6.58
CA ASP A 13 27.78 25.72 -6.86
C ASP A 13 26.92 26.93 -7.28
N GLU A 14 27.19 28.11 -6.69
CA GLU A 14 26.43 29.34 -6.97
C GLU A 14 26.54 29.79 -8.44
N ASP A 15 27.66 29.48 -9.09
CA ASP A 15 28.01 29.93 -10.44
C ASP A 15 27.83 28.84 -11.52
N ILE A 16 27.24 27.69 -11.19
CA ILE A 16 26.99 26.62 -12.18
C ILE A 16 26.08 27.15 -13.30
N PRO A 17 26.42 26.99 -14.58
CA PRO A 17 25.53 27.37 -15.67
C PRO A 17 24.24 26.55 -15.63
N ASP A 18 23.08 27.21 -15.79
CA ASP A 18 21.75 26.55 -15.74
C ASP A 18 21.65 25.35 -16.69
N ASP A 19 22.23 25.46 -17.89
CA ASP A 19 22.21 24.41 -18.89
C ASP A 19 23.09 23.19 -18.51
N VAL A 20 24.18 23.42 -17.76
CA VAL A 20 25.00 22.34 -17.19
C VAL A 20 24.23 21.66 -16.06
N LYS A 21 23.56 22.44 -15.21
CA LYS A 21 22.74 21.93 -14.11
C LYS A 21 21.57 21.08 -14.59
N GLU A 22 20.82 21.53 -15.59
CA GLU A 22 19.72 20.76 -16.20
C GLU A 22 20.23 19.42 -16.77
N ARG A 23 21.34 19.42 -17.51
CA ARG A 23 21.95 18.19 -18.07
C ARG A 23 22.47 17.26 -16.99
N ALA A 24 23.07 17.79 -15.92
CA ALA A 24 23.50 17.00 -14.77
C ALA A 24 22.31 16.30 -14.10
N ILE A 25 21.22 17.02 -13.84
CA ILE A 25 19.99 16.45 -13.27
C ILE A 25 19.41 15.37 -14.19
N GLU A 26 19.33 15.61 -15.49
CA GLU A 26 18.86 14.62 -16.46
C GLU A 26 19.76 13.38 -16.50
N ASN A 27 21.08 13.55 -16.45
CA ASN A 27 22.03 12.45 -16.36
C ASN A 27 21.91 11.66 -15.06
N ILE A 28 21.71 12.32 -13.92
CA ILE A 28 21.45 11.64 -12.64
C ILE A 28 20.19 10.79 -12.78
N ARG A 29 19.08 11.38 -13.25
CA ARG A 29 17.80 10.69 -13.44
C ARG A 29 17.94 9.48 -14.36
N ASN A 30 18.62 9.62 -15.49
CA ASN A 30 18.82 8.52 -16.45
C ASN A 30 19.72 7.39 -15.91
N ASN A 31 20.59 7.69 -14.95
CA ASN A 31 21.43 6.69 -14.28
C ASN A 31 20.76 6.08 -13.04
N LYS A 32 19.65 6.65 -12.55
CA LYS A 32 18.82 5.96 -11.56
C LYS A 32 18.16 4.77 -12.27
N SER A 33 18.66 3.56 -12.02
CA SER A 33 17.93 2.35 -12.40
C SER A 33 16.54 2.37 -11.76
N ASP A 34 15.54 1.83 -12.47
CA ASP A 34 14.17 1.67 -11.95
C ASP A 34 14.16 0.88 -10.62
N ASP A 35 15.20 0.08 -10.36
CA ASP A 35 15.40 -0.74 -9.15
C ASP A 35 16.00 0.03 -7.95
N HIS A 36 16.40 1.30 -8.11
CA HIS A 36 16.97 2.09 -6.99
C HIS A 36 15.94 2.69 -6.04
N TRP A 37 14.65 2.48 -6.31
CA TRP A 37 13.59 2.85 -5.39
C TRP A 37 13.22 1.65 -4.49
N TYR A 38 13.57 1.77 -3.22
CA TYR A 38 13.26 0.76 -2.21
C TYR A 38 11.90 1.07 -1.57
N ALA A 39 10.87 0.30 -1.92
CA ALA A 39 9.60 0.26 -1.18
C ALA A 39 9.71 -0.57 0.12
N GLU A 40 10.93 -0.92 0.54
CA GLU A 40 11.23 -1.93 1.57
C GLU A 40 10.97 -1.47 3.01
N ASP A 41 10.27 -0.35 3.23
CA ASP A 41 10.05 0.15 4.58
C ASP A 41 8.94 -0.65 5.29
N GLU A 42 9.33 -1.35 6.36
CA GLU A 42 8.38 -1.93 7.30
C GLU A 42 7.51 -0.81 7.89
N GLY A 43 6.19 -0.93 7.78
CA GLY A 43 5.29 0.03 8.39
C GLY A 43 4.79 1.13 7.45
N MET A 44 4.85 0.93 6.13
CA MET A 44 4.11 1.75 5.17
C MET A 44 2.62 1.92 5.50
N THR A 45 2.02 0.91 6.15
CA THR A 45 0.63 0.96 6.62
C THR A 45 0.44 1.92 7.79
N GLY A 46 1.50 2.27 8.52
CA GLY A 46 1.47 3.04 9.76
C GLY A 46 0.76 2.32 10.91
N VAL A 47 0.48 1.02 10.77
CA VAL A 47 -0.28 0.21 11.73
C VAL A 47 0.60 -0.93 12.26
N GLU A 48 0.88 -0.87 13.56
CA GLU A 48 1.81 -1.80 14.25
C GLU A 48 1.40 -3.28 14.11
N CYS A 49 0.10 -3.60 14.08
CA CYS A 49 -0.35 -4.99 13.92
C CYS A 49 -0.37 -5.49 12.47
N LEU A 50 -0.05 -4.61 11.51
CA LEU A 50 0.05 -4.90 10.09
C LEU A 50 1.52 -4.76 9.65
N MET A 51 2.41 -5.50 10.32
CA MET A 51 3.81 -5.61 9.91
C MET A 51 3.88 -6.56 8.71
N GLY A 52 4.17 -5.99 7.56
CA GLY A 52 4.29 -6.72 6.31
C GLY A 52 5.03 -5.86 5.30
N PHE A 53 5.78 -6.52 4.44
CA PHE A 53 6.47 -5.85 3.35
C PHE A 53 5.53 -5.75 2.14
N PRO A 54 5.59 -4.66 1.37
CA PRO A 54 5.01 -4.64 0.04
C PRO A 54 5.57 -5.82 -0.76
N LYS A 55 4.70 -6.71 -1.19
CA LYS A 55 5.03 -7.86 -2.05
C LYS A 55 5.09 -7.46 -3.51
N TYR A 56 4.13 -6.63 -3.92
CA TYR A 56 3.94 -6.25 -5.31
C TYR A 56 3.22 -4.90 -5.39
N TRP A 57 3.65 -4.03 -6.30
CA TRP A 57 3.01 -2.74 -6.53
C TRP A 57 3.15 -2.34 -7.99
N ASN A 58 2.30 -1.41 -8.40
CA ASN A 58 2.38 -0.77 -9.69
C ASN A 58 2.10 0.72 -9.52
N ILE A 59 3.01 1.57 -9.98
CA ILE A 59 2.88 3.02 -9.95
C ILE A 59 3.18 3.56 -11.35
N GLY A 60 2.32 4.44 -11.86
CA GLY A 60 2.59 5.19 -13.09
C GLY A 60 2.27 4.48 -14.41
N TYR A 61 1.85 3.20 -14.40
CA TYR A 61 1.40 2.51 -15.63
C TYR A 61 -0.06 2.82 -15.96
N THR A 62 -0.26 3.46 -17.12
CA THR A 62 -1.46 4.21 -17.51
C THR A 62 -2.68 3.37 -17.94
N GLN A 63 -2.68 2.05 -17.76
CA GLN A 63 -3.88 1.22 -18.04
C GLN A 63 -4.46 0.49 -16.81
N GLY A 64 -3.65 0.20 -15.78
CA GLY A 64 -4.08 -0.58 -14.61
C GLY A 64 -4.44 0.25 -13.37
N GLY A 65 -4.01 1.51 -13.31
CA GLY A 65 -4.07 2.31 -12.08
C GLY A 65 -2.95 1.94 -11.10
N ASN A 66 -2.78 2.76 -10.07
CA ASN A 66 -1.78 2.50 -9.03
C ASN A 66 -2.36 1.52 -8.00
N TYR A 67 -1.56 0.57 -7.54
CA TYR A 67 -1.94 -0.32 -6.45
C TYR A 67 -0.73 -0.86 -5.69
N ILE A 68 -0.99 -1.37 -4.49
CA ILE A 68 0.00 -2.01 -3.62
C ILE A 68 -0.57 -3.25 -2.94
N GLN A 69 0.24 -4.31 -2.92
CA GLN A 69 -0.08 -5.57 -2.27
C GLN A 69 0.96 -5.88 -1.21
N PHE A 70 0.50 -6.35 -0.06
CA PHE A 70 1.31 -6.72 1.09
C PHE A 70 1.33 -8.22 1.31
N GLU A 71 2.43 -8.69 1.87
CA GLU A 71 2.50 -9.99 2.53
C GLU A 71 2.70 -9.74 4.03
N PHE A 72 1.62 -9.89 4.80
CA PHE A 72 1.66 -9.72 6.24
C PHE A 72 2.18 -10.99 6.90
N GLU A 73 3.15 -10.85 7.79
CA GLU A 73 3.65 -11.98 8.58
C GLU A 73 2.69 -12.27 9.74
N ASP A 74 2.18 -13.49 9.84
CA ASP A 74 1.54 -13.94 11.08
C ASP A 74 2.64 -14.31 12.10
N ILE A 75 3.05 -13.31 12.88
CA ILE A 75 4.12 -13.40 13.87
C ILE A 75 3.83 -14.46 14.96
N LYS A 76 2.58 -14.95 15.10
CA LYS A 76 2.23 -15.85 16.21
C LYS A 76 2.04 -17.32 15.85
N ASN A 77 1.76 -17.70 14.60
CA ASN A 77 1.42 -19.11 14.30
C ASN A 77 2.18 -19.77 13.13
N GLY A 78 3.15 -19.09 12.49
CA GLY A 78 4.01 -19.73 11.47
C GLY A 78 3.25 -20.28 10.27
N GLY A 79 2.06 -19.74 9.97
CA GLY A 79 1.20 -20.14 8.87
C GLY A 79 0.62 -18.93 8.14
N MET A 80 0.61 -19.02 6.82
CA MET A 80 0.04 -18.03 5.90
C MET A 80 -1.48 -17.89 6.12
N TYR A 81 -2.00 -16.66 6.10
CA TYR A 81 -3.43 -16.30 6.03
C TYR A 81 -4.33 -16.46 7.26
N ILE A 82 -3.84 -16.22 8.48
CA ILE A 82 -4.73 -16.05 9.66
C ILE A 82 -4.61 -14.61 10.18
N VAL A 83 -5.74 -13.90 10.19
CA VAL A 83 -5.80 -12.54 10.75
C VAL A 83 -5.71 -12.61 12.27
N SER A 84 -4.67 -11.98 12.84
CA SER A 84 -4.37 -12.10 14.27
C SER A 84 -5.39 -11.38 15.15
N GLU A 85 -5.44 -11.78 16.42
CA GLU A 85 -6.19 -11.11 17.48
C GLU A 85 -5.86 -9.61 17.60
N SER A 86 -4.62 -9.22 17.27
CA SER A 86 -4.22 -7.82 17.24
C SER A 86 -4.91 -7.04 16.12
N VAL A 87 -5.07 -7.65 14.93
CA VAL A 87 -5.80 -7.03 13.82
C VAL A 87 -7.29 -6.94 14.15
N ARG A 88 -7.89 -7.97 14.78
CA ARG A 88 -9.27 -7.90 15.29
C ARG A 88 -9.47 -6.71 16.22
N GLN A 89 -8.56 -6.55 17.19
CA GLN A 89 -8.60 -5.45 18.16
C GLN A 89 -8.45 -4.10 17.47
N TRP A 90 -7.49 -3.97 16.56
CA TRP A 90 -7.31 -2.75 15.78
C TRP A 90 -8.53 -2.43 14.92
N LEU A 91 -9.22 -3.42 14.34
CA LEU A 91 -10.45 -3.21 13.57
C LEU A 91 -11.68 -2.91 14.44
N ASP A 92 -11.53 -2.86 15.77
CA ASP A 92 -12.61 -2.60 16.75
C ASP A 92 -13.76 -3.62 16.67
N ILE A 93 -13.47 -4.87 16.26
CA ILE A 93 -14.48 -5.91 16.08
C ILE A 93 -14.69 -6.67 17.40
N PRO A 94 -15.89 -6.75 17.99
CA PRO A 94 -16.14 -7.57 19.17
C PRO A 94 -15.85 -9.05 18.92
N SER A 95 -15.21 -9.75 19.87
CA SER A 95 -14.90 -11.18 19.73
C SER A 95 -16.13 -12.05 19.45
N SER A 96 -17.28 -11.71 20.05
CA SER A 96 -18.54 -12.41 19.80
C SER A 96 -19.03 -12.30 18.35
N THR A 97 -18.67 -11.21 17.66
CA THR A 97 -18.97 -11.01 16.23
C THR A 97 -17.90 -11.66 15.38
N TRP A 98 -16.62 -11.45 15.71
CA TRP A 98 -15.47 -12.02 14.99
C TRP A 98 -15.58 -13.54 14.83
N ASN A 99 -15.95 -14.25 15.89
CA ASN A 99 -16.03 -15.72 15.88
C ASN A 99 -17.11 -16.29 14.95
N LYS A 100 -17.95 -15.44 14.35
CA LYS A 100 -18.98 -15.84 13.38
C LYS A 100 -18.49 -15.83 11.93
N PHE A 101 -17.31 -15.24 11.69
CA PHE A 101 -16.76 -15.07 10.35
C PHE A 101 -15.36 -15.65 10.27
N ASP A 102 -15.08 -16.34 9.17
CA ASP A 102 -13.72 -16.58 8.75
C ASP A 102 -13.15 -15.27 8.18
N THR A 103 -11.90 -14.94 8.51
CA THR A 103 -11.28 -13.68 8.07
C THR A 103 -9.96 -13.93 7.36
N GLU A 104 -9.79 -13.32 6.20
CA GLU A 104 -8.64 -13.51 5.32
C GLU A 104 -8.14 -12.16 4.80
N ILE A 105 -6.81 -11.98 4.71
CA ILE A 105 -6.21 -10.85 3.98
C ILE A 105 -5.82 -11.34 2.59
N VAL A 106 -6.19 -10.58 1.56
CA VAL A 106 -6.16 -11.04 0.17
C VAL A 106 -5.61 -9.99 -0.77
N ASN A 107 -4.83 -10.48 -1.73
CA ASN A 107 -4.28 -9.72 -2.84
C ASN A 107 -5.06 -10.07 -4.12
N TYR A 108 -5.82 -9.09 -4.62
CA TYR A 108 -6.53 -9.20 -5.88
C TYR A 108 -5.72 -8.61 -7.02
N GLU A 109 -5.86 -9.17 -8.22
CA GLU A 109 -5.19 -8.64 -9.42
C GLU A 109 -5.45 -7.14 -9.59
N ASN A 110 -4.38 -6.37 -9.74
CA ASN A 110 -4.40 -4.91 -9.95
C ASN A 110 -5.17 -4.10 -8.90
N CYS A 111 -5.28 -4.60 -7.66
CA CYS A 111 -5.94 -3.93 -6.56
C CYS A 111 -5.06 -3.87 -5.32
N ASN A 112 -5.36 -2.92 -4.45
CA ASN A 112 -4.78 -2.88 -3.11
C ASN A 112 -5.11 -4.17 -2.35
N THR A 113 -4.22 -4.57 -1.43
CA THR A 113 -4.55 -5.60 -0.44
C THR A 113 -5.86 -5.26 0.26
N THR A 114 -6.69 -6.25 0.52
CA THR A 114 -7.97 -6.07 1.22
C THR A 114 -8.15 -7.16 2.26
N ILE A 115 -9.07 -6.93 3.19
CA ILE A 115 -9.59 -7.96 4.09
C ILE A 115 -10.94 -8.49 3.58
N ARG A 116 -11.19 -9.79 3.78
CA ARG A 116 -12.47 -10.46 3.53
C ARG A 116 -13.02 -11.05 4.82
N PHE A 117 -14.34 -10.98 4.97
CA PHE A 117 -15.09 -11.64 6.03
C PHE A 117 -16.07 -12.63 5.39
N MET A 118 -15.87 -13.92 5.66
CA MET A 118 -16.58 -15.03 5.05
C MET A 118 -17.45 -15.75 6.07
N CYS A 119 -18.57 -16.31 5.61
CA CYS A 119 -19.36 -17.27 6.39
C CYS A 119 -19.82 -18.38 5.45
N ASP A 120 -19.67 -19.64 5.84
CA ASP A 120 -19.91 -20.82 5.00
C ASP A 120 -19.21 -20.78 3.63
N GLY A 121 -18.03 -20.14 3.57
CA GLY A 121 -17.26 -19.98 2.33
C GLY A 121 -17.75 -18.85 1.40
N GLU A 122 -18.76 -18.08 1.81
CA GLU A 122 -19.25 -16.92 1.05
C GLU A 122 -18.79 -15.60 1.66
N ASN A 123 -18.28 -14.68 0.82
CA ASN A 123 -17.99 -13.30 1.22
C ASN A 123 -19.28 -12.48 1.29
N LEU A 124 -19.84 -12.37 2.49
CA LEU A 124 -21.13 -11.72 2.72
C LEU A 124 -21.13 -10.22 2.39
N LEU A 125 -19.97 -9.55 2.44
CA LEU A 125 -19.86 -8.14 2.07
C LEU A 125 -19.88 -7.92 0.55
N GLU A 126 -19.33 -8.86 -0.24
CA GLU A 126 -19.41 -8.80 -1.70
C GLU A 126 -20.85 -9.06 -2.20
N ILE A 127 -21.58 -9.96 -1.52
CA ILE A 127 -23.01 -10.18 -1.75
C ILE A 127 -23.83 -8.94 -1.38
N ALA A 128 -23.50 -8.30 -0.24
CA ALA A 128 -24.14 -7.07 0.21
C ALA A 128 -23.75 -5.81 -0.60
N GLY A 129 -22.68 -5.85 -1.39
CA GLY A 129 -22.21 -4.76 -2.26
C GLY A 129 -22.79 -4.78 -3.68
N ASN A 130 -23.08 -5.97 -4.23
CA ASN A 130 -23.77 -6.12 -5.53
C ASN A 130 -25.30 -6.09 -5.42
N THR A 131 -25.82 -6.32 -4.23
CA THR A 131 -27.22 -6.07 -3.93
C THR A 131 -27.25 -4.71 -3.26
N ILE A 132 -27.86 -3.69 -3.86
CA ILE A 132 -28.34 -2.53 -3.10
C ILE A 132 -29.10 -3.15 -1.92
N LEU A 133 -28.55 -3.10 -0.70
CA LEU A 133 -29.30 -3.52 0.48
C LEU A 133 -30.60 -2.73 0.40
N PRO A 134 -31.75 -3.40 0.12
CA PRO A 134 -32.90 -2.71 -0.39
C PRO A 134 -33.36 -1.74 0.69
N ASP A 135 -33.23 -0.46 0.37
CA ASP A 135 -33.89 0.71 0.95
C ASP A 135 -34.60 0.40 2.28
N ARG A 136 -33.87 0.53 3.40
CA ARG A 136 -34.29 0.86 4.78
C ARG A 136 -35.66 0.35 5.33
N ARG A 137 -36.38 -0.59 4.69
CA ARG A 137 -37.81 -0.84 4.97
C ARG A 137 -38.34 -2.25 4.69
N TRP A 138 -37.54 -3.24 4.27
CA TRP A 138 -38.11 -4.58 3.99
C TRP A 138 -37.64 -5.66 4.95
N ASN A 139 -38.45 -5.84 5.99
CA ASN A 139 -38.88 -7.12 6.58
C ASN A 139 -37.82 -8.23 6.72
N LEU A 140 -37.12 -8.18 7.86
CA LEU A 140 -37.05 -9.28 8.84
C LEU A 140 -37.26 -10.70 8.26
N LYS A 141 -36.22 -11.25 7.66
CA LYS A 141 -35.64 -12.44 8.30
C LYS A 141 -34.43 -11.94 9.09
N PRO A 142 -34.47 -11.95 10.44
CA PRO A 142 -33.50 -11.21 11.27
C PRO A 142 -32.08 -11.82 11.31
N PHE A 143 -31.75 -12.74 10.42
CA PHE A 143 -30.48 -13.47 10.38
C PHE A 143 -30.27 -14.11 9.00
N ILE A 144 -29.01 -14.29 8.62
CA ILE A 144 -28.61 -15.36 7.69
C ILE A 144 -28.46 -16.60 8.58
N GLU A 145 -29.31 -17.61 8.37
CA GLU A 145 -29.19 -18.91 9.04
C GLU A 145 -28.20 -19.73 8.22
N THR A 146 -26.96 -19.78 8.67
CA THR A 146 -25.98 -20.77 8.22
C THR A 146 -26.31 -22.11 8.87
N GLU A 147 -26.01 -23.22 8.19
CA GLU A 147 -26.57 -24.53 8.55
C GLU A 147 -26.28 -24.95 10.02
N PHE A 148 -27.32 -25.49 10.64
CA PHE A 148 -27.48 -25.84 12.06
C PHE A 148 -26.27 -26.49 12.76
N SER A 149 -25.83 -25.88 13.87
CA SER A 149 -25.42 -26.67 15.04
C SER A 149 -26.62 -26.79 15.99
N GLU A 150 -26.82 -27.98 16.57
CA GLU A 150 -27.89 -28.27 17.54
C GLU A 150 -27.83 -27.40 18.81
N GLU A 151 -26.82 -26.53 18.93
CA GLU A 151 -26.55 -25.66 20.08
C GLU A 151 -26.95 -24.18 19.86
N GLY A 152 -27.50 -23.80 18.70
CA GLY A 152 -28.21 -22.51 18.55
C GLY A 152 -27.38 -21.22 18.61
N GLU A 153 -26.05 -21.28 18.50
CA GLU A 153 -25.17 -20.12 18.82
C GLU A 153 -24.60 -19.31 17.63
N ASN A 154 -24.66 -19.77 16.38
CA ASN A 154 -24.03 -19.07 15.24
C ASN A 154 -25.00 -18.27 14.34
N ARG A 155 -25.81 -17.38 14.93
CA ARG A 155 -26.63 -16.44 14.14
C ARG A 155 -25.84 -15.17 13.79
N ILE A 156 -25.74 -14.86 12.50
CA ILE A 156 -25.25 -13.57 12.01
C ILE A 156 -26.40 -12.58 11.94
N TYR A 157 -26.28 -11.48 12.67
CA TYR A 157 -27.26 -10.41 12.67
C TYR A 157 -26.83 -9.27 11.77
N TYR A 158 -27.78 -8.41 11.39
CA TYR A 158 -27.50 -7.20 10.61
C TYR A 158 -26.41 -6.31 11.23
N TRP A 159 -26.39 -6.16 12.55
CA TRP A 159 -25.35 -5.37 13.22
C TRP A 159 -23.96 -6.01 13.14
N ASP A 160 -23.87 -7.33 13.04
CA ASP A 160 -22.60 -8.03 12.83
C ASP A 160 -22.04 -7.67 11.44
N ILE A 161 -22.90 -7.68 10.41
CA ILE A 161 -22.55 -7.25 9.05
C ILE A 161 -22.10 -5.79 9.01
N GLU A 162 -22.81 -4.90 9.73
CA GLU A 162 -22.45 -3.48 9.79
C GLU A 162 -21.09 -3.26 10.50
N ILE A 163 -20.75 -4.07 11.51
CA ILE A 163 -19.43 -4.07 12.14
C ILE A 163 -18.36 -4.51 11.12
N MET A 164 -18.59 -5.60 10.39
CA MET A 164 -17.65 -6.09 9.36
C MET A 164 -17.46 -5.05 8.24
N ARG A 165 -18.53 -4.37 7.82
CA ARG A 165 -18.48 -3.32 6.79
C ARG A 165 -17.57 -2.18 7.21
N LYS A 166 -17.74 -1.66 8.44
CA LYS A 166 -16.89 -0.60 8.99
C LYS A 166 -15.44 -1.04 9.18
N ALA A 167 -15.23 -2.29 9.59
CA ALA A 167 -13.90 -2.85 9.70
C ALA A 167 -13.21 -2.93 8.33
N LYS A 168 -13.93 -3.37 7.29
CA LYS A 168 -13.41 -3.37 5.92
C LYS A 168 -13.07 -1.97 5.44
N GLU A 169 -13.97 -0.99 5.62
CA GLU A 169 -13.70 0.41 5.28
C GLU A 169 -12.42 0.92 5.95
N LYS A 170 -12.26 0.66 7.25
CA LYS A 170 -11.06 1.04 8.01
C LYS A 170 -9.77 0.38 7.47
N PHE A 171 -9.86 -0.88 7.06
CA PHE A 171 -8.75 -1.61 6.46
C PHE A 171 -8.38 -1.02 5.10
N ASP A 172 -9.37 -0.87 4.21
CA ASP A 172 -9.19 -0.33 2.86
C ASP A 172 -8.62 1.10 2.91
N ASP A 173 -9.15 1.96 3.79
CA ASP A 173 -8.65 3.33 4.03
C ASP A 173 -7.16 3.34 4.43
N THR A 174 -6.71 2.30 5.13
CA THR A 174 -5.32 2.16 5.56
C THR A 174 -4.43 1.73 4.39
N MET A 175 -4.91 0.83 3.53
CA MET A 175 -4.19 0.41 2.33
C MET A 175 -4.11 1.53 1.30
N ASP A 176 -5.17 2.33 1.15
CA ASP A 176 -5.18 3.52 0.29
C ASP A 176 -4.17 4.56 0.77
N LYS A 177 -4.07 4.79 2.09
CA LYS A 177 -3.02 5.67 2.65
C LYS A 177 -1.62 5.13 2.41
N ALA A 178 -1.44 3.81 2.52
CA ALA A 178 -0.15 3.19 2.22
C ALA A 178 0.22 3.38 0.73
N LEU A 179 -0.75 3.24 -0.18
CA LEU A 179 -0.57 3.52 -1.60
C LEU A 179 -0.23 5.00 -1.84
N ASP A 180 -0.96 5.93 -1.24
CA ASP A 180 -0.70 7.37 -1.38
C ASP A 180 0.72 7.73 -0.91
N ASN A 181 1.18 7.14 0.18
CA ASN A 181 2.55 7.31 0.66
C ASN A 181 3.55 6.73 -0.35
N LEU A 182 3.29 5.55 -0.89
CA LEU A 182 4.13 4.93 -1.91
C LEU A 182 4.25 5.81 -3.17
N VAL A 183 3.12 6.35 -3.64
CA VAL A 183 3.07 7.25 -4.80
C VAL A 183 3.90 8.50 -4.55
N LYS A 184 3.77 9.14 -3.38
CA LYS A 184 4.56 10.32 -3.04
C LYS A 184 6.06 10.03 -2.96
N SER A 185 6.44 8.89 -2.37
CA SER A 185 7.84 8.47 -2.32
C SER A 185 8.40 8.20 -3.71
N TYR A 186 7.60 7.61 -4.60
CA TYR A 186 7.98 7.42 -6.00
C TYR A 186 8.14 8.75 -6.75
N GLU A 187 7.16 9.65 -6.64
CA GLU A 187 7.21 10.97 -7.26
C GLU A 187 8.43 11.77 -6.77
N TYR A 188 8.76 11.65 -5.48
CA TYR A 188 9.95 12.24 -4.91
C TYR A 188 11.23 11.64 -5.50
N SER A 189 11.34 10.31 -5.60
CA SER A 189 12.58 9.64 -6.04
C SER A 189 13.00 10.02 -7.47
N ILE A 190 12.04 10.35 -8.33
CA ILE A 190 12.25 10.80 -9.72
C ILE A 190 12.34 12.33 -9.89
N SER A 191 12.11 13.09 -8.81
CA SER A 191 12.11 14.56 -8.83
C SER A 191 13.52 15.16 -9.00
N ASP A 192 13.58 16.41 -9.46
CA ASP A 192 14.84 17.18 -9.50
C ASP A 192 15.43 17.35 -8.10
N GLU A 193 14.57 17.56 -7.09
CA GLU A 193 14.97 17.76 -5.70
C GLU A 193 15.76 16.55 -5.17
N CYS A 194 15.24 15.34 -5.33
CA CYS A 194 15.95 14.13 -4.94
C CYS A 194 17.27 13.93 -5.73
N CYS A 195 17.30 14.28 -7.02
CA CYS A 195 18.54 14.21 -7.80
C CYS A 195 19.61 15.18 -7.28
N ILE A 196 19.21 16.39 -6.87
CA ILE A 196 20.10 17.39 -6.28
C ILE A 196 20.61 16.91 -4.91
N GLU A 197 19.72 16.41 -4.05
CA GLU A 197 20.11 15.88 -2.74
C GLU A 197 21.10 14.72 -2.85
N ASP A 198 20.85 13.77 -3.76
CA ASP A 198 21.76 12.64 -4.00
C ASP A 198 23.14 13.11 -4.46
N ALA A 199 23.18 14.08 -5.39
CA ALA A 199 24.43 14.63 -5.89
C ALA A 199 25.22 15.37 -4.79
N ILE A 200 24.54 16.13 -3.92
CA ILE A 200 25.17 16.80 -2.77
C ILE A 200 25.70 15.75 -1.78
N ALA A 201 24.88 14.76 -1.42
CA ALA A 201 25.23 13.75 -0.43
C ALA A 201 26.41 12.86 -0.85
N ASN A 202 26.55 12.63 -2.17
CA ASN A 202 27.64 11.83 -2.73
C ASN A 202 28.81 12.67 -3.25
N GLU A 203 28.80 13.98 -3.03
CA GLU A 203 29.81 14.93 -3.52
C GLU A 203 30.10 14.77 -5.03
N TRP A 204 29.06 14.57 -5.83
CA TRP A 204 29.19 14.36 -7.27
C TRP A 204 29.64 15.63 -7.99
N GLU A 205 30.51 15.41 -8.96
CA GLU A 205 31.13 16.44 -9.77
C GLU A 205 30.77 16.23 -11.24
N PHE A 206 30.47 17.33 -11.94
CA PHE A 206 29.98 17.32 -13.31
C PHE A 206 30.86 18.18 -14.23
N ASP A 207 31.14 17.66 -15.43
CA ASP A 207 31.85 18.40 -16.47
C ASP A 207 30.96 19.46 -17.15
N ASN A 208 31.52 20.23 -18.08
CA ASN A 208 30.77 21.24 -18.86
C ASN A 208 29.61 20.67 -19.71
N SER A 209 29.56 19.36 -19.91
CA SER A 209 28.47 18.68 -20.62
C SER A 209 27.39 18.20 -19.66
N GLY A 210 27.60 18.30 -18.33
CA GLY A 210 26.72 17.75 -17.30
C GLY A 210 26.95 16.26 -17.04
N ASN A 211 28.05 15.66 -17.53
CA ASN A 211 28.39 14.26 -17.26
C ASN A 211 29.21 14.16 -15.97
N PHE A 212 29.15 13.01 -15.30
CA PHE A 212 30.04 12.72 -14.17
C PHE A 212 31.51 12.91 -14.57
N ALA A 213 32.23 13.72 -13.80
CA ALA A 213 33.64 14.07 -14.01
C ALA A 213 34.61 13.05 -13.39
#